data_AF-A0A9J6G6R2-F1
#
_entry.id   AF-A0A9J6G6R2-F1
#
_cell.length_a   1.000
_cell.length_b   1.000
_cell.length_c   1.000
_cell.angle_alpha   90.00
_cell.angle_beta   90.00
_cell.angle_gamma   90.00
#
_symmetry.space_group_name_H-M   'P 1'
#
loop_
_entity.id
_entity.type
_entity.pdbx_description
1 polymer ?
#
loop_
_entity_poly.entity_id
_entity_poly.type
_entity_poly.pdbx_seq_one_letter_code
_entity_poly.pdbx_strand_id
1 'polypeptide(L)' 'MLLMSLNAQRSPLPRGKVLGGTSVLNYMLYVRGNRHDYDRWATEYGARGWAYQDVLPHFKDIEDFRVDELSGEHW' A
#
# COMPACT_ATOMS: atom_id res chain seq x y z
N MET A 1 2.63 17.10 10.53
CA MET A 1 3.51 16.19 11.30
C MET A 1 5.00 16.53 11.20
N LEU A 2 5.48 17.22 10.15
CA LEU A 2 6.92 17.53 9.99
C LEU A 2 7.48 18.60 10.95
N LEU A 3 6.63 19.49 11.49
CA LEU A 3 7.08 20.64 12.28
C LEU A 3 7.32 20.37 13.78
N MET A 4 6.84 19.24 14.34
CA MET A 4 7.03 18.92 15.76
C MET A 4 8.33 18.16 16.07
N SER A 5 9.07 17.71 15.06
CA SER A 5 10.28 16.90 15.27
C SER A 5 11.56 17.72 15.50
N LEU A 6 11.53 19.04 15.27
CA LEU A 6 12.74 19.87 15.27
C LEU A 6 13.16 20.34 16.67
N ASN A 7 12.28 20.31 17.67
CA ASN A 7 12.56 20.89 18.99
C ASN A 7 12.81 19.87 20.12
N ALA A 8 12.48 18.59 19.90
CA ALA A 8 12.69 17.54 20.91
C ALA A 8 13.05 16.15 20.33
N GLN A 9 13.25 16.04 19.01
CA GLN A 9 13.54 14.79 18.28
C GLN A 9 12.61 13.61 18.60
N ARG A 10 11.38 13.88 19.02
CA ARG A 10 10.38 12.85 19.30
C ARG A 10 9.17 13.11 18.42
N SER A 11 8.97 12.22 17.45
CA SER A 11 7.79 12.19 16.61
C SER A 11 6.82 11.14 17.15
N PRO A 12 5.55 11.50 17.45
CA PRO A 12 4.57 10.50 17.84
C PRO A 12 4.30 9.56 16.66
N LEU A 13 4.44 8.25 16.86
CA LEU A 13 4.08 7.23 15.86
C LEU A 13 2.75 6.58 16.27
N PRO A 14 1.60 7.10 15.82
CA PRO A 14 0.30 6.57 16.22
C PRO A 14 0.14 5.12 15.73
N ARG A 15 -0.33 4.22 16.61
CA ARG A 15 -0.67 2.83 16.29
C ARG A 15 -2.04 2.48 16.85
N GLY A 16 -2.88 1.82 16.06
CA GLY A 16 -4.21 1.41 16.49
C GLY A 16 -4.14 0.20 17.43
N LYS A 17 -4.63 0.35 18.67
CA LYS A 17 -4.78 -0.75 19.65
C LYS A 17 -6.26 -1.06 19.86
N VAL A 18 -6.93 -1.41 18.77
CA VAL A 18 -8.36 -1.76 18.70
C VAL A 18 -8.53 -2.92 17.72
N LEU A 19 -9.69 -3.57 17.71
CA LEU A 19 -10.03 -4.53 16.65
C LEU A 19 -9.99 -3.83 15.29
N GLY A 20 -9.28 -4.40 14.32
CA GLY A 20 -8.96 -3.73 13.03
C GLY A 20 -7.65 -2.95 13.02
N GLY A 21 -6.98 -2.80 14.17
CA GLY A 21 -5.62 -2.26 14.28
C GLY A 21 -5.47 -0.86 13.71
N THR A 22 -4.36 -0.60 13.02
CA THR A 22 -4.06 0.70 12.40
C THR A 22 -4.98 1.02 11.22
N SER A 23 -5.65 0.03 10.60
CA SER A 23 -6.58 0.27 9.50
C SER A 23 -7.76 1.17 9.92
N VAL A 24 -8.15 1.15 11.18
CA VAL A 24 -9.18 2.04 11.76
C VAL A 24 -8.71 3.49 11.87
N LEU A 25 -7.39 3.72 11.96
CA LEU A 25 -6.79 5.06 12.06
C LEU A 25 -6.27 5.58 10.71
N ASN A 26 -6.22 4.74 9.68
CA ASN A 26 -5.69 5.11 8.37
C ASN A 26 -6.65 6.07 7.67
N TYR A 27 -6.13 6.90 6.75
CA TYR A 27 -6.92 7.83 5.92
C TYR A 27 -7.72 7.15 4.81
N MET A 28 -7.87 5.82 4.85
CA MET A 28 -8.58 5.01 3.86
C MET A 28 -8.05 5.14 2.42
N LEU A 29 -6.87 5.73 2.23
CA LEU A 29 -6.22 5.82 0.94
C LEU A 29 -5.68 4.44 0.53
N TYR A 30 -6.09 3.98 -0.65
CA TYR A 30 -5.57 2.78 -1.27
C TYR A 30 -4.88 3.16 -2.59
N VAL A 31 -3.57 2.89 -2.66
CA VAL A 31 -2.74 3.08 -3.85
C VAL A 31 -1.83 1.88 -3.95
N ARG A 32 -1.80 1.22 -5.11
CA ARG A 32 -0.87 0.11 -5.37
C ARG A 32 0.57 0.63 -5.36
N GLY A 33 1.53 -0.23 -5.00
CA GLY A 33 2.95 0.12 -5.08
C GLY A 33 3.44 0.31 -6.52
N ASN A 34 4.62 0.91 -6.69
CA ASN A 34 5.23 1.05 -8.01
C ASN A 34 5.69 -0.33 -8.53
N ARG A 35 5.40 -0.64 -9.79
CA ARG A 35 5.87 -1.86 -10.48
C ARG A 35 7.35 -2.14 -10.26
N HIS A 36 8.20 -1.10 -10.31
CA HIS A 36 9.63 -1.24 -10.12
C HIS A 36 10.04 -1.74 -8.74
N ASP A 37 9.25 -1.47 -7.69
CA ASP A 37 9.56 -1.93 -6.35
C ASP A 37 9.38 -3.45 -6.23
N TYR A 38 8.28 -3.97 -6.78
CA TYR A 38 7.99 -5.40 -6.86
C TYR A 38 9.00 -6.15 -7.74
N ASP A 39 9.29 -5.61 -8.92
CA ASP A 39 10.28 -6.20 -9.82
C ASP A 39 11.68 -6.24 -9.16
N ARG A 40 12.04 -5.19 -8.40
CA ARG A 40 13.29 -5.15 -7.62
C ARG A 40 13.32 -6.20 -6.51
N TRP A 41 12.19 -6.41 -5.82
CA TRP A 41 12.08 -7.48 -4.82
C TRP A 41 12.34 -8.86 -5.44
N ALA A 42 11.76 -9.11 -6.61
CA ALA A 42 11.93 -10.37 -7.31
C ALA A 42 13.36 -10.60 -7.81
N THR A 43 14.04 -9.56 -8.32
CA THR A 43 15.35 -9.68 -8.96
C THR A 43 16.53 -9.49 -8.02
N GLU A 44 16.51 -8.44 -7.19
CA GLU A 44 17.67 -8.02 -6.38
C GLU A 44 17.65 -8.63 -4.97
N TYR A 45 16.45 -8.85 -4.41
CA TYR A 45 16.29 -9.35 -3.04
C TYR A 45 15.90 -10.84 -2.97
N GLY A 46 15.79 -11.50 -4.13
CA GLY A 46 15.52 -12.95 -4.22
C GLY A 46 14.08 -13.35 -3.90
N ALA A 47 13.15 -12.40 -3.83
CA ALA A 47 11.73 -12.66 -3.55
C ALA A 47 11.01 -13.21 -4.81
N ARG A 48 11.33 -14.44 -5.22
CA ARG A 48 10.73 -15.09 -6.39
C ARG A 48 9.19 -15.13 -6.26
N GLY A 49 8.48 -14.81 -7.35
CA GLY A 49 7.02 -14.72 -7.36
C GLY A 49 6.46 -13.39 -6.82
N TRP A 50 7.32 -12.41 -6.53
CA TRP A 50 6.91 -11.06 -6.14
C TRP A 50 7.08 -10.03 -7.26
N ALA A 51 7.35 -10.45 -8.51
CA ALA A 51 7.37 -9.51 -9.62
C ALA A 51 5.97 -8.92 -9.79
N TYR A 52 5.85 -7.70 -10.34
CA TYR A 52 4.55 -7.01 -10.39
C TYR A 52 3.47 -7.84 -11.08
N GLN A 53 3.84 -8.57 -12.13
CA GLN A 53 2.95 -9.46 -12.87
C GLN A 53 2.40 -10.63 -12.04
N ASP A 54 3.15 -11.10 -11.05
CA ASP A 54 2.79 -12.24 -10.21
C ASP A 54 1.80 -11.81 -9.12
N VAL A 55 1.95 -10.58 -8.61
CA VAL A 55 1.11 -10.03 -7.54
C VAL A 55 -0.13 -9.28 -8.04
N LEU A 56 -0.13 -8.82 -9.30
CA LEU A 56 -1.25 -8.06 -9.89
C LEU A 56 -2.60 -8.78 -9.80
N PRO A 57 -2.73 -10.10 -10.10
CA PRO A 57 -4.00 -10.80 -9.94
C PRO A 57 -4.53 -10.74 -8.51
N HIS A 58 -3.65 -10.87 -7.52
CA HIS A 58 -4.03 -10.79 -6.11
C HIS A 58 -4.46 -9.39 -5.69
N PHE A 59 -3.89 -8.33 -6.26
CA PHE A 59 -4.38 -6.97 -6.03
C PHE A 59 -5.80 -6.79 -6.58
N LYS A 60 -6.07 -7.34 -7.76
CA LYS A 60 -7.42 -7.33 -8.37
C LYS A 60 -8.44 -8.09 -7.53
N ASP A 61 -8.05 -9.20 -6.92
CA ASP A 61 -8.94 -10.00 -6.06
C ASP A 61 -9.37 -9.27 -4.78
N ILE A 62 -8.54 -8.36 -4.25
CA ILE A 62 -8.80 -7.68 -2.97
C ILE A 62 -9.41 -6.27 -3.12
N GLU A 63 -9.44 -5.74 -4.34
CA GLU A 63 -10.01 -4.41 -4.62
C GLU A 63 -11.39 -4.53 -5.28
N ASP A 64 -12.26 -3.56 -5.00
CA ASP A 64 -13.57 -3.44 -5.63
C ASP A 64 -13.73 -1.99 -6.13
N PHE A 65 -13.47 -1.80 -7.42
CA PHE A 65 -13.47 -0.49 -8.07
C PHE A 65 -14.82 -0.23 -8.74
N ARG A 66 -15.63 0.64 -8.14
CA ARG A 66 -17.04 0.89 -8.51
C ARG A 66 -17.27 2.21 -9.27
N VAL A 67 -16.33 2.59 -10.13
CA VAL A 67 -16.51 3.76 -11.01
C VAL A 67 -16.96 3.25 -12.37
N ASP A 68 -18.26 3.37 -12.65
CA ASP A 68 -18.92 2.79 -13.83
C ASP A 68 -18.32 3.28 -15.16
N GLU A 69 -17.84 4.53 -15.20
CA GLU A 69 -17.21 5.11 -16.39
C GLU A 69 -15.85 4.49 -16.72
N LEU A 70 -15.21 3.85 -15.73
CA LEU A 70 -13.86 3.30 -15.81
C LEU A 70 -13.82 1.79 -15.60
N SER A 71 -14.98 1.15 -15.39
CA SER A 71 -15.08 -0.29 -15.12
C SER A 71 -14.85 -1.17 -16.36
N GLY A 72 -14.94 -0.59 -17.56
CA GLY A 72 -14.74 -1.27 -18.84
C GLY A 72 -13.32 -1.20 -19.39
N GLU A 73 -12.51 -0.25 -18.92
CA GLU A 73 -11.07 -0.28 -19.22
C GLU A 73 -10.44 -1.35 -18.34
N HIS A 74 -9.80 -2.33 -18.98
CA HIS A 74 -9.10 -3.40 -18.31
C HIS A 74 -7.86 -2.82 -17.59
N TRP A 75 -8.05 -2.32 -16.37
CA TRP A 75 -6.99 -2.03 -15.40
C TRP A 75 -6.20 -3.29 -15.06
#